data_AF-K9GD10-F1
#
_entry.id   AF-K9GD10-F1
#
_cell.length_a   1.000
_cell.length_b   1.000
_cell.length_c   1.000
_cell.angle_alpha   90.00
_cell.angle_beta   90.00
_cell.angle_gamma   90.00
#
_symmetry.space_group_name_H-M   'P 1'
#
loop_
_entity.id
_entity.type
_entity.pdbx_description
1 polymer ?
#
loop_
_entity_poly.entity_id
_entity_poly.type
_entity_poly.pdbx_seq_one_letter_code
_entity_poly.pdbx_strand_id
1 'polypeptide(L)'
;MNVENKIEMNITFLSPVTPTDLKRQSLVFSYLNVEVSSLDGQKHNVQVYADISAEWVSGDRNAIAEWEYGTTDGVAYHKVYRQTQLAFSEKNEQGEWGNWYWATDDSKGMTHQSGAATDVRGQFTRSGKLINGGDTNFRAISSTWPVFGFSSDLGLIDSTPVSTLFSLGLTQDEAVQYEGASNYAPVPSLWKSYFDTELAALSFFHQDHAESSNLASFFDSKVAQDSIATAGQDYLTITSLSVRQAFGATQLCGTKNQTYLFLKEISSDGNMNTVDVVFPAYPIFLYANPELLKLVLTPLFENQEAGKYPNKYSMHDLGSAYPNATGHSDGNDEKMPLEECGDMLIMSLAYAQKSGDSDFLNNHYALLKQWTSYLVEDSLYPANQISTDDFAGSLANQTNLALKGMIGIQAMAVIANQTGHTADAANYSSIAKDYITQWQDLAIAKNANPPRTTLSYGDTASHGLLYNIFADAQLGLNLVPQSVYQMQSDFYPTVANKYGVPLDTRHTYTKGDWECFAAAVSSVNTRTMFIKDLATWINETPTNRPLTDLYDTISGNYPQNTFIARPVIGGSFAPLIVS
;
A
#
# COMPACT_ATOMS: atom_id res chain seq x y z
N MET A 1 25.02 -0.45 -14.99
CA MET A 1 25.97 -1.59 -15.01
C MET A 1 27.07 -1.29 -16.03
N ASN A 2 28.30 -1.70 -15.76
CA ASN A 2 29.44 -1.53 -16.67
C ASN A 2 29.94 -2.92 -17.10
N VAL A 3 30.18 -3.12 -18.39
CA VAL A 3 30.73 -4.36 -18.96
C VAL A 3 32.13 -4.07 -19.52
N GLU A 4 33.15 -4.66 -18.87
CA GLU A 4 34.57 -4.54 -19.23
C GLU A 4 35.14 -3.11 -19.37
N ASN A 5 34.49 -2.11 -18.77
CA ASN A 5 34.78 -0.68 -18.99
C ASN A 5 34.63 -0.20 -20.44
N LYS A 6 33.89 -0.96 -21.27
CA LYS A 6 33.65 -0.65 -22.68
C LYS A 6 32.21 -0.28 -22.96
N ILE A 7 31.28 -0.94 -22.28
CA ILE A 7 29.84 -0.74 -22.46
C ILE A 7 29.21 -0.30 -21.14
N GLU A 8 28.35 0.70 -21.24
CA GLU A 8 27.41 1.06 -20.19
C GLU A 8 26.05 0.46 -20.50
N MET A 9 25.41 -0.10 -19.48
CA MET A 9 24.03 -0.56 -19.54
C MET A 9 23.22 0.11 -18.43
N ASN A 10 22.27 0.95 -18.82
CA ASN A 10 21.29 1.56 -17.93
C ASN A 10 20.02 0.68 -17.92
N ILE A 11 19.65 0.18 -16.74
CA ILE A 11 18.52 -0.74 -16.57
C ILE A 11 17.47 -0.05 -15.72
N THR A 12 16.35 0.29 -16.33
CA THR A 12 15.25 1.02 -15.66
C THR A 12 14.08 0.08 -15.42
N PHE A 13 13.68 -0.07 -14.16
CA PHE A 13 12.47 -0.78 -13.75
C PHE A 13 11.36 0.23 -13.45
N LEU A 14 10.26 0.16 -14.21
CA LEU A 14 9.15 1.08 -14.07
C LEU A 14 7.84 0.32 -13.83
N SER A 15 7.26 0.48 -12.65
CA SER A 15 5.87 0.12 -12.35
C SER A 15 5.11 1.45 -12.22
N PRO A 16 4.43 1.91 -13.28
CA PRO A 16 3.81 3.24 -13.27
C PRO A 16 2.73 3.36 -12.21
N VAL A 17 2.72 4.46 -11.46
CA VAL A 17 1.62 4.85 -10.57
C VAL A 17 0.91 6.03 -11.20
N THR A 18 -0.36 5.84 -11.56
CA THR A 18 -1.20 6.77 -12.33
C THR A 18 -2.54 6.99 -11.62
N PRO A 19 -2.54 7.62 -10.43
CA PRO A 19 -3.67 7.59 -9.50
C PRO A 19 -4.94 8.26 -10.03
N THR A 20 -4.83 9.10 -11.07
CA THR A 20 -5.96 9.80 -11.72
C THR A 20 -6.36 9.18 -13.07
N ASP A 21 -5.67 8.13 -13.54
CA ASP A 21 -5.98 7.40 -14.77
C ASP A 21 -6.25 5.92 -14.43
N LEU A 22 -7.50 5.61 -14.10
CA LEU A 22 -7.90 4.26 -13.69
C LEU A 22 -7.74 3.23 -14.82
N LYS A 23 -7.70 3.64 -16.10
CA LYS A 23 -7.41 2.71 -17.20
C LYS A 23 -5.99 2.17 -17.05
N ARG A 24 -5.01 3.07 -16.92
CA ARG A 24 -3.59 2.70 -16.79
C ARG A 24 -3.30 2.07 -15.43
N GLN A 25 -3.84 2.63 -14.35
CA GLN A 25 -3.66 2.11 -13.00
C GLN A 25 -4.23 0.70 -12.80
N SER A 26 -5.24 0.31 -13.60
CA SER A 26 -5.83 -1.05 -13.53
C SER A 26 -4.96 -2.15 -14.13
N LEU A 27 -3.90 -1.81 -14.85
CA LEU A 27 -3.00 -2.78 -15.48
C LEU A 27 -1.93 -3.21 -14.47
N VAL A 28 -1.95 -4.49 -14.08
CA VAL A 28 -0.93 -5.11 -13.23
C VAL A 28 0.30 -5.46 -14.06
N PHE A 29 1.02 -4.43 -14.51
CA PHE A 29 2.14 -4.53 -15.43
C PHE A 29 3.31 -3.61 -15.03
N SER A 30 4.52 -4.00 -15.44
CA SER A 30 5.77 -3.28 -15.25
C SER A 30 6.61 -3.30 -16.52
N TYR A 31 7.45 -2.28 -16.71
CA TYR A 31 8.46 -2.24 -17.76
C TYR A 31 9.84 -2.54 -17.21
N LEU A 32 10.65 -3.16 -18.08
CA LEU A 32 12.10 -3.22 -17.98
C LEU A 32 12.67 -2.58 -19.25
N ASN A 33 13.29 -1.41 -19.14
CA ASN A 33 13.99 -0.78 -20.25
C ASN A 33 15.49 -0.97 -20.08
N VAL A 34 16.15 -1.56 -21.07
CA VAL A 34 17.59 -1.79 -21.09
C VAL A 34 18.22 -0.92 -22.17
N GLU A 35 18.92 0.13 -21.76
CA GLU A 35 19.65 1.02 -22.66
C GLU A 35 21.13 0.69 -22.65
N VAL A 36 21.73 0.60 -23.84
CA VAL A 36 23.13 0.22 -23.99
C VAL A 36 23.86 1.25 -24.84
N SER A 37 25.02 1.70 -24.38
CA SER A 37 25.89 2.64 -25.09
C SER A 37 27.36 2.28 -24.92
N SER A 38 28.19 2.72 -25.87
CA SER A 38 29.65 2.64 -25.75
C SER A 38 30.17 3.67 -24.76
N LEU A 39 30.95 3.19 -23.79
CA LEU A 39 31.63 4.00 -22.78
C LEU A 39 33.06 4.38 -23.20
N ASP A 40 33.70 3.60 -24.07
CA ASP A 40 35.09 3.81 -24.53
C ASP A 40 35.22 4.58 -25.86
N GLY A 41 34.09 4.95 -26.46
CA GLY A 41 34.01 5.65 -27.73
C GLY A 41 34.29 4.77 -28.96
N GLN A 42 34.51 3.47 -28.79
CA GLN A 42 34.63 2.50 -29.88
C GLN A 42 33.27 1.89 -30.23
N LYS A 43 33.15 1.33 -31.44
CA LYS A 43 31.97 0.57 -31.83
C LYS A 43 32.07 -0.85 -31.31
N HIS A 44 30.98 -1.34 -30.72
CA HIS A 44 30.91 -2.70 -30.19
C HIS A 44 29.70 -3.43 -30.77
N ASN A 45 29.88 -4.69 -31.13
CA ASN A 45 28.76 -5.54 -31.53
C ASN A 45 28.11 -6.10 -30.26
N VAL A 46 26.84 -5.78 -30.00
CA VAL A 46 26.17 -6.10 -28.73
C VAL A 46 24.86 -6.83 -28.95
N GLN A 47 24.63 -7.85 -28.11
CA GLN A 47 23.35 -8.54 -27.97
C GLN A 47 22.89 -8.44 -26.50
N VAL A 48 21.59 -8.23 -26.31
CA VAL A 48 20.93 -8.20 -24.99
C VAL A 48 20.11 -9.47 -24.84
N TYR A 49 20.13 -10.07 -23.65
CA TYR A 49 19.29 -11.20 -23.28
C TYR A 49 18.56 -10.91 -21.97
N ALA A 50 17.28 -11.25 -21.92
CA ALA A 50 16.48 -11.23 -20.70
C ALA A 50 15.49 -12.40 -20.70
N ASP A 51 15.31 -13.02 -19.54
CA ASP A 51 14.31 -14.07 -19.32
C ASP A 51 13.53 -13.85 -18.03
N ILE A 52 12.36 -14.49 -17.97
CA ILE A 52 11.68 -14.81 -16.72
C ILE A 52 11.63 -16.34 -16.56
N SER A 53 11.47 -16.82 -15.32
CA SER A 53 11.24 -18.24 -15.04
C SER A 53 9.75 -18.53 -14.84
N ALA A 54 9.38 -19.82 -14.86
CA ALA A 54 8.03 -20.25 -14.49
C ALA A 54 7.69 -20.00 -13.00
N GLU A 55 8.61 -19.47 -12.19
CA GLU A 55 8.38 -19.20 -10.76
C GLU A 55 7.42 -18.05 -10.49
N TRP A 56 7.11 -17.22 -11.49
CA TRP A 56 6.07 -16.20 -11.40
C TRP A 56 4.65 -16.78 -11.31
N VAL A 57 4.47 -18.00 -11.81
CA VAL A 57 3.16 -18.61 -12.05
C VAL A 57 2.44 -19.08 -10.78
N SER A 58 3.20 -19.46 -9.75
CA SER A 58 2.64 -20.13 -8.57
C SER A 58 3.68 -20.18 -7.46
N GLY A 59 3.24 -19.97 -6.22
CA GLY A 59 4.06 -20.15 -5.03
C GLY A 59 4.37 -21.62 -4.70
N ASP A 60 3.67 -22.57 -5.33
CA ASP A 60 3.99 -23.99 -5.29
C ASP A 60 4.94 -24.37 -6.43
N ARG A 61 6.21 -24.57 -6.11
CA ARG A 61 7.23 -24.95 -7.09
C ARG A 61 7.04 -26.36 -7.67
N ASN A 62 6.06 -27.14 -7.20
CA ASN A 62 5.65 -28.41 -7.81
C ASN A 62 4.48 -28.27 -8.79
N ALA A 63 3.82 -27.11 -8.84
CA ALA A 63 2.73 -26.86 -9.78
C ALA A 63 3.26 -26.95 -11.22
N ILE A 64 2.45 -27.53 -12.11
CA ILE A 64 2.78 -27.63 -13.53
C ILE A 64 2.51 -26.28 -14.18
N ALA A 65 3.55 -25.69 -14.77
CA ALA A 65 3.43 -24.51 -15.60
C ALA A 65 3.19 -24.93 -17.05
N GLU A 66 2.33 -24.17 -17.72
CA GLU A 66 2.04 -24.25 -19.15
C GLU A 66 2.36 -22.90 -19.78
N TRP A 67 2.77 -22.92 -21.06
CA TRP A 67 3.22 -21.71 -21.73
C TRP A 67 3.05 -21.78 -23.24
N GLU A 68 2.99 -20.60 -23.84
CA GLU A 68 2.95 -20.43 -25.28
C GLU A 68 3.70 -19.16 -25.68
N TYR A 69 4.06 -19.08 -26.97
CA TYR A 69 4.66 -17.90 -27.57
C TYR A 69 3.74 -17.38 -28.67
N GLY A 70 3.64 -16.05 -28.79
CA GLY A 70 2.87 -15.41 -29.85
C GLY A 70 3.35 -14.00 -30.15
N THR A 71 2.72 -13.38 -31.14
CA THR A 71 2.90 -11.97 -31.48
C THR A 71 1.55 -11.28 -31.61
N THR A 72 1.48 -10.00 -31.25
CA THR A 72 0.28 -9.17 -31.37
C THR A 72 0.69 -7.71 -31.58
N ASP A 73 0.17 -7.05 -32.62
CA ASP A 73 0.42 -5.63 -32.91
C ASP A 73 1.90 -5.19 -32.83
N GLY A 74 2.82 -6.01 -33.35
CA GLY A 74 4.27 -5.73 -33.32
C GLY A 74 4.95 -6.00 -31.98
N VAL A 75 4.28 -6.69 -31.06
CA VAL A 75 4.79 -7.11 -29.75
C VAL A 75 4.90 -8.63 -29.74
N ALA A 76 6.08 -9.17 -29.44
CA ALA A 76 6.31 -10.58 -29.20
C ALA A 76 6.17 -10.90 -27.71
N TYR A 77 5.55 -12.03 -27.37
CA TYR A 77 5.31 -12.40 -25.97
C TYR A 77 5.46 -13.89 -25.71
N HIS A 78 5.91 -14.23 -24.51
CA HIS A 78 5.66 -15.50 -23.85
C HIS A 78 4.49 -15.33 -22.89
N LYS A 79 3.48 -16.19 -23.02
CA LYS A 79 2.38 -16.32 -22.06
C LYS A 79 2.67 -17.54 -21.19
N VAL A 80 2.64 -17.38 -19.87
CA VAL A 80 3.01 -18.43 -18.90
C VAL A 80 1.96 -18.48 -17.80
N TYR A 81 1.47 -19.66 -17.46
CA TYR A 81 0.37 -19.81 -16.50
C TYR A 81 0.36 -21.18 -15.83
N ARG A 82 -0.41 -21.30 -14.74
CA ARG A 82 -0.55 -22.56 -14.00
C ARG A 82 -1.48 -23.46 -14.81
N GLN A 83 -1.04 -24.66 -15.20
CA GLN A 83 -1.82 -25.53 -16.08
C GLN A 83 -3.20 -25.84 -15.48
N THR A 84 -3.24 -26.13 -14.18
CA THR A 84 -4.49 -26.13 -13.43
C THR A 84 -4.62 -24.76 -12.78
N GLN A 85 -5.59 -23.94 -13.14
CA GLN A 85 -5.78 -22.63 -12.51
C GLN A 85 -6.55 -22.80 -11.20
N LEU A 86 -6.10 -22.16 -10.11
CA LEU A 86 -6.82 -22.15 -8.82
C LEU A 86 -7.30 -20.72 -8.53
N ALA A 87 -8.47 -20.39 -9.07
CA ALA A 87 -9.08 -19.08 -8.88
C ALA A 87 -9.22 -18.75 -7.38
N PHE A 88 -8.97 -17.48 -7.05
CA PHE A 88 -9.10 -16.92 -5.71
C PHE A 88 -8.26 -17.60 -4.63
N SER A 89 -7.10 -18.15 -5.01
CA SER A 89 -6.20 -18.79 -4.06
C SER A 89 -4.76 -18.33 -4.22
N GLU A 90 -4.01 -18.36 -3.13
CA GLU A 90 -2.60 -18.00 -3.13
C GLU A 90 -1.75 -19.04 -2.40
N LYS A 91 -0.47 -19.07 -2.78
CA LYS A 91 0.56 -19.81 -2.08
C LYS A 91 1.78 -18.92 -1.91
N ASN A 92 2.30 -18.81 -0.69
CA ASN A 92 3.50 -18.00 -0.39
C ASN A 92 3.38 -16.57 -0.98
N GLU A 93 2.24 -15.91 -0.77
CA GLU A 93 1.95 -14.55 -1.28
C GLU A 93 1.86 -14.42 -2.81
N GLN A 94 1.68 -15.53 -3.55
CA GLN A 94 1.52 -15.52 -5.01
C GLN A 94 0.16 -16.10 -5.40
N GLY A 95 -0.58 -15.38 -6.26
CA GLY A 95 -1.82 -15.89 -6.84
C GLY A 95 -1.59 -17.14 -7.67
N GLU A 96 -2.48 -18.14 -7.51
CA GLU A 96 -2.40 -19.43 -8.19
C GLU A 96 -3.24 -19.49 -9.49
N TRP A 97 -3.63 -18.33 -10.02
CA TRP A 97 -4.35 -18.18 -11.28
C TRP A 97 -4.05 -16.84 -11.96
N GLY A 98 -4.43 -16.75 -13.23
CA GLY A 98 -4.08 -15.68 -14.15
C GLY A 98 -3.02 -16.10 -15.16
N ASN A 99 -2.79 -15.20 -16.10
CA ASN A 99 -1.83 -15.36 -17.19
C ASN A 99 -0.73 -14.32 -17.05
N TRP A 100 0.51 -14.78 -16.94
CA TRP A 100 1.68 -13.91 -17.02
C TRP A 100 2.10 -13.69 -18.45
N TYR A 101 2.38 -12.45 -18.81
CA TYR A 101 2.92 -12.06 -20.10
C TYR A 101 4.31 -11.46 -19.92
N TRP A 102 5.28 -12.03 -20.62
CA TRP A 102 6.63 -11.47 -20.77
C TRP A 102 6.83 -11.10 -22.23
N ALA A 103 7.04 -9.82 -22.52
CA ALA A 103 6.95 -9.29 -23.88
C ALA A 103 8.07 -8.31 -24.24
N THR A 104 8.31 -8.15 -25.54
CA THR A 104 9.25 -7.19 -26.15
C THR A 104 8.81 -6.84 -27.57
N ASP A 105 9.50 -5.91 -28.23
CA ASP A 105 9.24 -5.56 -29.63
C ASP A 105 9.48 -6.77 -30.58
N ASP A 106 8.53 -7.06 -31.45
CA ASP A 106 8.66 -8.05 -32.53
C ASP A 106 9.52 -7.48 -33.67
N SER A 107 10.84 -7.42 -33.43
CA SER A 107 11.81 -6.85 -34.35
C SER A 107 12.62 -7.91 -35.09
N LYS A 108 13.18 -7.58 -36.26
CA LYS A 108 14.00 -8.50 -37.07
C LYS A 108 15.26 -9.02 -36.36
N GLY A 109 15.77 -8.28 -35.38
CA GLY A 109 16.95 -8.64 -34.60
C GLY A 109 16.62 -9.44 -33.34
N MET A 110 15.33 -9.64 -33.04
CA MET A 110 14.86 -10.37 -31.87
C MET A 110 14.73 -11.87 -32.18
N THR A 111 15.19 -12.68 -31.22
CA THR A 111 15.01 -14.13 -31.20
C THR A 111 14.45 -14.55 -29.85
N HIS A 112 13.70 -15.64 -29.81
CA HIS A 112 13.04 -16.14 -28.60
C HIS A 112 13.33 -17.62 -28.37
N GLN A 113 13.20 -18.06 -27.12
CA GLN A 113 13.21 -19.49 -26.79
C GLN A 113 12.57 -19.74 -25.42
N SER A 114 11.77 -20.80 -25.33
CA SER A 114 11.37 -21.39 -24.04
C SER A 114 12.04 -22.74 -23.82
N GLY A 115 12.29 -23.12 -22.56
CA GLY A 115 12.87 -24.41 -22.21
C GLY A 115 13.66 -24.37 -20.89
N ALA A 116 14.50 -25.38 -20.66
CA ALA A 116 15.29 -25.48 -19.44
C ALA A 116 16.28 -24.30 -19.31
N ALA A 117 16.38 -23.72 -18.10
CA ALA A 117 17.23 -22.55 -17.83
C ALA A 117 18.67 -22.70 -18.34
N THR A 118 19.27 -23.88 -18.15
CA THR A 118 20.65 -24.17 -18.60
C THR A 118 20.81 -24.11 -20.11
N ASP A 119 19.79 -24.57 -20.84
CA ASP A 119 19.85 -24.74 -22.28
C ASP A 119 19.58 -23.41 -22.99
N VAL A 120 18.57 -22.67 -22.54
CA VAL A 120 18.19 -21.36 -23.10
C VAL A 120 19.31 -20.33 -22.84
N ARG A 121 19.75 -20.21 -21.58
CA ARG A 121 20.84 -19.28 -21.23
C ARG A 121 22.15 -19.69 -21.88
N GLY A 122 22.46 -21.00 -21.88
CA GLY A 122 23.66 -21.53 -22.54
C GLY A 122 23.66 -21.33 -24.06
N GLN A 123 22.50 -21.37 -24.71
CA GLN A 123 22.35 -21.06 -26.13
C GLN A 123 22.72 -19.61 -26.43
N PHE A 124 22.22 -18.67 -25.63
CA PHE A 124 22.60 -17.27 -25.75
C PHE A 124 24.10 -17.06 -25.50
N THR A 125 24.67 -17.63 -24.43
CA THR A 125 26.11 -17.51 -24.13
C THR A 125 27.00 -17.99 -25.27
N ARG A 126 26.60 -19.05 -26.01
CA ARG A 126 27.40 -19.60 -27.11
C ARG A 126 27.31 -18.82 -28.41
N SER A 127 26.16 -18.20 -28.69
CA SER A 127 25.84 -17.71 -30.05
C SER A 127 25.35 -16.27 -30.12
N GLY A 128 25.08 -15.65 -28.98
CA GLY A 128 24.44 -14.33 -28.89
C GLY A 128 22.99 -14.31 -29.37
N LYS A 129 22.38 -15.46 -29.72
CA LYS A 129 21.03 -15.57 -30.29
C LYS A 129 20.30 -16.80 -29.75
N LEU A 130 18.97 -16.74 -29.76
CA LEU A 130 18.10 -17.87 -29.46
C LEU A 130 17.64 -18.55 -30.76
N ILE A 131 17.10 -19.76 -30.64
CA ILE A 131 16.80 -20.62 -31.81
C ILE A 131 15.41 -20.40 -32.42
N ASN A 132 14.61 -19.44 -31.91
CA ASN A 132 13.20 -19.27 -32.27
C ASN A 132 12.39 -20.55 -32.09
N GLY A 133 12.59 -21.20 -30.94
CA GLY A 133 11.99 -22.49 -30.62
C GLY A 133 11.18 -22.43 -29.33
N GLY A 134 10.03 -23.10 -29.33
CA GLY A 134 9.23 -23.31 -28.13
C GLY A 134 9.34 -24.74 -27.64
N ASP A 135 9.80 -24.93 -26.40
CA ASP A 135 9.62 -26.19 -25.70
C ASP A 135 8.13 -26.40 -25.43
N THR A 136 7.59 -27.58 -25.74
CA THR A 136 6.16 -27.91 -25.52
C THR A 136 5.98 -28.98 -24.44
N ASN A 137 7.05 -29.36 -23.73
CA ASN A 137 6.95 -30.31 -22.62
C ASN A 137 6.67 -29.54 -21.32
N PHE A 138 5.39 -29.25 -21.09
CA PHE A 138 4.92 -28.62 -19.86
C PHE A 138 5.23 -29.49 -18.64
N ARG A 139 5.66 -28.85 -17.55
CA ARG A 139 6.26 -29.55 -16.41
C ARG A 139 6.16 -28.72 -15.13
N ALA A 140 6.41 -29.37 -14.00
CA ALA A 140 6.52 -28.69 -12.71
C ALA A 140 7.56 -27.55 -12.77
N ILE A 141 7.28 -26.43 -12.10
CA ILE A 141 8.16 -25.25 -12.07
C ILE A 141 9.60 -25.61 -11.67
N SER A 142 9.77 -26.46 -10.65
CA SER A 142 11.07 -26.93 -10.16
C SER A 142 11.73 -28.01 -11.04
N SER A 143 11.00 -28.58 -12.01
CA SER A 143 11.53 -29.61 -12.91
C SER A 143 12.24 -28.95 -14.08
N THR A 144 13.56 -29.04 -14.13
CA THR A 144 14.42 -28.42 -15.17
C THR A 144 14.23 -26.90 -15.35
N TRP A 145 13.61 -26.22 -14.38
CA TRP A 145 13.43 -24.76 -14.29
C TRP A 145 13.13 -24.08 -15.64
N PRO A 146 11.89 -24.17 -16.14
CA PRO A 146 11.51 -23.54 -17.40
C PRO A 146 11.73 -22.03 -17.36
N VAL A 147 12.35 -21.48 -18.42
CA VAL A 147 12.55 -20.04 -18.63
C VAL A 147 12.05 -19.61 -20.01
N PHE A 148 11.78 -18.32 -20.14
CA PHE A 148 11.16 -17.69 -21.30
C PHE A 148 12.04 -16.53 -21.77
N GLY A 149 12.97 -16.85 -22.66
CA GLY A 149 14.03 -15.93 -23.08
C GLY A 149 13.67 -15.13 -24.32
N PHE A 150 14.13 -13.89 -24.32
CA PHE A 150 14.32 -13.04 -25.49
C PHE A 150 15.79 -12.68 -25.64
N SER A 151 16.24 -12.58 -26.88
CA SER A 151 17.54 -12.04 -27.23
C SER A 151 17.40 -11.04 -28.37
N SER A 152 17.93 -9.83 -28.17
CA SER A 152 17.89 -8.72 -29.13
C SER A 152 19.30 -8.41 -29.63
N ASP A 153 19.50 -8.52 -30.94
CA ASP A 153 20.76 -8.15 -31.60
C ASP A 153 20.76 -6.64 -31.92
N LEU A 154 21.51 -5.86 -31.14
CA LEU A 154 21.63 -4.40 -31.30
C LEU A 154 22.61 -4.03 -32.40
N GLY A 155 23.39 -4.99 -32.90
CA GLY A 155 24.45 -4.76 -33.88
C GLY A 155 25.58 -3.90 -33.33
N LEU A 156 26.21 -3.13 -34.22
CA LEU A 156 27.29 -2.20 -33.87
C LEU A 156 26.73 -0.94 -33.21
N ILE A 157 26.84 -0.85 -31.89
CA ILE A 157 26.48 0.33 -31.12
C ILE A 157 27.69 1.26 -30.94
N ASP A 158 27.44 2.55 -30.79
CA ASP A 158 28.42 3.57 -30.44
C ASP A 158 27.97 4.31 -29.16
N SER A 159 28.44 5.53 -28.94
CA SER A 159 28.06 6.33 -27.76
C SER A 159 26.57 6.73 -27.73
N THR A 160 25.85 6.56 -28.84
CA THR A 160 24.40 6.79 -28.91
C THR A 160 23.68 5.61 -28.24
N PRO A 161 22.88 5.83 -27.18
CA PRO A 161 22.16 4.76 -26.52
C PRO A 161 21.18 4.06 -27.46
N VAL A 162 21.14 2.73 -27.38
CA VAL A 162 20.15 1.88 -28.05
C VAL A 162 19.37 1.12 -26.98
N SER A 163 18.04 1.20 -27.03
CA SER A 163 17.16 0.67 -25.99
C SER A 163 16.44 -0.60 -26.43
N THR A 164 16.28 -1.55 -25.52
CA THR A 164 15.38 -2.70 -25.66
C THR A 164 14.36 -2.64 -24.54
N LEU A 165 13.08 -2.55 -24.92
CA LEU A 165 11.97 -2.52 -23.98
C LEU A 165 11.42 -3.93 -23.76
N PHE A 166 11.17 -4.25 -22.49
CA PHE A 166 10.40 -5.42 -22.09
C PHE A 166 9.22 -5.01 -21.21
N SER A 167 8.17 -5.81 -21.24
CA SER A 167 7.00 -5.68 -20.37
C SER A 167 6.72 -7.00 -19.68
N LEU A 168 6.44 -6.94 -18.38
CA LEU A 168 5.98 -8.06 -17.55
C LEU A 168 4.64 -7.70 -16.95
N GLY A 169 3.63 -8.56 -17.07
CA GLY A 169 2.37 -8.32 -16.37
C GLY A 169 1.53 -9.56 -16.15
N LEU A 170 0.57 -9.44 -15.25
CA LEU A 170 -0.39 -10.45 -14.87
C LEU A 170 -1.78 -10.01 -15.33
N THR A 171 -2.46 -10.86 -16.09
CA THR A 171 -3.88 -10.68 -16.40
C THR A 171 -4.71 -11.73 -15.67
N GLN A 172 -5.66 -11.26 -14.88
CA GLN A 172 -6.68 -12.08 -14.25
C GLN A 172 -8.03 -11.56 -14.72
N ASP A 173 -8.84 -12.47 -15.27
CA ASP A 173 -10.17 -12.09 -15.75
C ASP A 173 -11.08 -11.69 -14.58
N GLU A 174 -11.04 -12.50 -13.52
CA GLU A 174 -11.67 -12.27 -12.22
C GLU A 174 -10.56 -12.17 -11.18
N ALA A 175 -10.53 -11.05 -10.45
CA ALA A 175 -9.43 -10.72 -9.52
C ALA A 175 -9.75 -11.09 -8.09
N VAL A 176 -10.99 -10.84 -7.66
CA VAL A 176 -11.44 -10.94 -6.27
C VAL A 176 -12.79 -11.63 -6.26
N GLN A 177 -13.07 -12.42 -5.22
CA GLN A 177 -14.44 -12.81 -4.91
C GLN A 177 -14.95 -11.95 -3.76
N TYR A 178 -16.15 -11.39 -3.91
CA TYR A 178 -16.68 -10.38 -3.01
C TYR A 178 -18.12 -10.71 -2.57
N GLU A 179 -18.36 -10.68 -1.26
CA GLU A 179 -19.73 -10.65 -0.70
C GLU A 179 -20.26 -9.21 -0.62
N GLY A 180 -20.69 -8.67 -1.74
CA GLY A 180 -21.38 -7.38 -1.77
C GLY A 180 -22.88 -7.50 -1.46
N ALA A 181 -23.62 -6.43 -1.76
CA ALA A 181 -25.07 -6.38 -1.53
C ALA A 181 -25.87 -7.47 -2.28
N SER A 182 -25.38 -7.95 -3.42
CA SER A 182 -26.07 -8.93 -4.28
C SER A 182 -25.67 -10.40 -4.05
N ASN A 183 -25.06 -10.70 -2.89
CA ASN A 183 -24.41 -11.96 -2.53
C ASN A 183 -23.06 -12.18 -3.24
N TYR A 184 -22.34 -13.22 -2.81
CA TYR A 184 -21.04 -13.63 -3.35
C TYR A 184 -21.00 -13.65 -4.87
N ALA A 185 -20.04 -12.93 -5.44
CA ALA A 185 -19.74 -12.97 -6.85
C ALA A 185 -18.24 -12.73 -7.11
N PRO A 186 -17.68 -13.38 -8.15
CA PRO A 186 -16.43 -12.92 -8.75
C PRO A 186 -16.54 -11.47 -9.23
N VAL A 187 -15.51 -10.70 -8.98
CA VAL A 187 -15.36 -9.32 -9.43
C VAL A 187 -14.27 -9.29 -10.51
N PRO A 188 -14.59 -8.81 -11.73
CA PRO A 188 -13.61 -8.75 -12.80
C PRO A 188 -12.48 -7.76 -12.46
N SER A 189 -11.29 -7.98 -12.99
CA SER A 189 -10.26 -6.92 -12.96
C SER A 189 -10.76 -5.69 -13.75
N LEU A 190 -10.49 -4.48 -13.26
CA LEU A 190 -11.03 -3.26 -13.88
C LEU A 190 -10.55 -3.06 -15.33
N TRP A 191 -9.36 -3.56 -15.69
CA TRP A 191 -8.81 -3.47 -17.05
C TRP A 191 -9.76 -4.03 -18.11
N LYS A 192 -10.59 -5.04 -17.76
CA LYS A 192 -11.59 -5.62 -18.68
C LYS A 192 -12.66 -4.64 -19.12
N SER A 193 -12.85 -3.54 -18.40
CA SER A 193 -13.75 -2.47 -18.84
C SER A 193 -13.15 -1.58 -19.95
N TYR A 194 -11.84 -1.68 -20.19
CA TYR A 194 -11.09 -0.86 -21.14
C TYR A 194 -10.52 -1.65 -22.31
N PHE A 195 -10.35 -2.96 -22.16
CA PHE A 195 -9.77 -3.84 -23.17
C PHE A 195 -10.60 -5.11 -23.32
N ASP A 196 -10.91 -5.48 -24.56
CA ASP A 196 -11.72 -6.67 -24.86
C ASP A 196 -10.96 -7.98 -24.65
N THR A 197 -9.62 -7.95 -24.67
CA THR A 197 -8.76 -9.14 -24.53
C THR A 197 -7.49 -8.83 -23.74
N GLU A 198 -6.90 -9.87 -23.16
CA GLU A 198 -5.59 -9.80 -22.49
C GLU A 198 -4.48 -9.28 -23.44
N LEU A 199 -4.51 -9.70 -24.71
CA LEU A 199 -3.55 -9.27 -25.72
C LEU A 199 -3.70 -7.78 -26.07
N ALA A 200 -4.93 -7.26 -26.13
CA ALA A 200 -5.15 -5.83 -26.33
C ALA A 200 -4.63 -5.00 -25.14
N ALA A 201 -4.78 -5.49 -23.91
CA ALA A 201 -4.22 -4.87 -22.72
C ALA A 201 -2.68 -4.88 -22.74
N LEU A 202 -2.07 -6.03 -23.10
CA LEU A 202 -0.62 -6.17 -23.27
C LEU A 202 -0.07 -5.22 -24.34
N SER A 203 -0.65 -5.22 -25.55
CA SER A 203 -0.21 -4.36 -26.65
C SER A 203 -0.32 -2.89 -26.29
N PHE A 204 -1.44 -2.48 -25.67
CA PHE A 204 -1.59 -1.12 -25.16
C PHE A 204 -0.51 -0.78 -24.14
N PHE A 205 -0.31 -1.61 -23.11
CA PHE A 205 0.68 -1.33 -22.08
C PHE A 205 2.07 -1.21 -22.69
N HIS A 206 2.51 -2.18 -23.50
CA HIS A 206 3.85 -2.18 -24.08
C HIS A 206 4.13 -0.89 -24.89
N GLN A 207 3.18 -0.49 -25.74
CA GLN A 207 3.32 0.69 -26.61
C GLN A 207 3.12 2.02 -25.87
N ASP A 208 2.50 2.01 -24.68
CA ASP A 208 2.25 3.19 -23.87
C ASP A 208 3.46 3.62 -23.02
N HIS A 209 4.61 2.94 -23.12
CA HIS A 209 5.79 3.18 -22.28
C HIS A 209 6.18 4.66 -22.16
N ALA A 210 6.20 5.41 -23.27
CA ALA A 210 6.57 6.82 -23.24
C ALA A 210 5.58 7.67 -22.43
N GLU A 211 4.28 7.44 -22.61
CA GLU A 211 3.23 8.19 -21.90
C GLU A 211 3.15 7.77 -20.42
N SER A 212 3.16 6.47 -20.15
CA SER A 212 3.23 5.92 -18.79
C SER A 212 4.48 6.42 -18.03
N SER A 213 5.63 6.53 -18.69
CA SER A 213 6.85 7.11 -18.11
C SER A 213 6.70 8.60 -17.80
N ASN A 214 6.07 9.36 -18.69
CA ASN A 214 5.81 10.78 -18.47
C ASN A 214 4.87 11.01 -17.28
N LEU A 215 3.76 10.25 -17.20
CA LEU A 215 2.79 10.33 -16.11
C LEU A 215 3.41 9.95 -14.77
N ALA A 216 4.16 8.85 -14.72
CA ALA A 216 4.87 8.43 -13.52
C ALA A 216 5.90 9.49 -13.08
N SER A 217 6.70 10.02 -14.01
CA SER A 217 7.70 11.06 -13.72
C SER A 217 7.08 12.37 -13.24
N PHE A 218 5.90 12.72 -13.76
CA PHE A 218 5.14 13.88 -13.31
C PHE A 218 4.70 13.70 -11.85
N PHE A 219 4.16 12.53 -11.50
CA PHE A 219 3.77 12.23 -10.12
C PHE A 219 4.97 12.19 -9.19
N ASP A 220 6.06 11.51 -9.57
CA ASP A 220 7.31 11.47 -8.81
C ASP A 220 7.88 12.87 -8.56
N SER A 221 7.85 13.75 -9.59
CA SER A 221 8.30 15.14 -9.46
C SER A 221 7.44 15.94 -8.49
N LYS A 222 6.12 15.71 -8.50
CA LYS A 222 5.19 16.35 -7.56
C LYS A 222 5.47 15.91 -6.13
N VAL A 223 5.61 14.61 -5.88
CA VAL A 223 5.98 14.07 -4.56
C VAL A 223 7.33 14.65 -4.12
N ALA A 224 8.32 14.69 -5.00
CA ALA A 224 9.63 15.25 -4.68
C ALA A 224 9.59 16.72 -4.27
N GLN A 225 8.89 17.55 -5.04
CA GLN A 225 8.76 18.98 -4.76
C GLN A 225 8.01 19.23 -3.44
N ASP A 226 6.86 18.58 -3.25
CA ASP A 226 6.02 18.75 -2.07
C ASP A 226 6.76 18.26 -0.80
N SER A 227 7.45 17.11 -0.86
CA SER A 227 8.22 16.58 0.26
C SER A 227 9.41 17.47 0.64
N ILE A 228 10.20 17.94 -0.35
CA ILE A 228 11.33 18.84 -0.08
C ILE A 228 10.83 20.14 0.55
N ALA A 229 9.71 20.70 0.04
CA ALA A 229 9.13 21.92 0.57
C ALA A 229 8.64 21.76 2.02
N THR A 230 8.09 20.60 2.38
CA THR A 230 7.51 20.34 3.70
C THR A 230 8.56 20.02 4.77
N ALA A 231 9.52 19.15 4.48
CA ALA A 231 10.50 18.67 5.47
C ALA A 231 11.87 18.27 4.89
N GLY A 232 12.20 18.74 3.69
CA GLY A 232 13.55 18.62 3.12
C GLY A 232 13.87 17.25 2.52
N GLN A 233 15.18 17.03 2.26
CA GLN A 233 15.67 15.87 1.52
C GLN A 233 15.40 14.54 2.23
N ASP A 234 15.51 14.51 3.56
CA ASP A 234 15.24 13.31 4.35
C ASP A 234 13.78 12.85 4.19
N TYR A 235 12.84 13.80 4.05
CA TYR A 235 11.44 13.47 3.83
C TYR A 235 11.18 12.92 2.41
N LEU A 236 11.90 13.43 1.41
CA LEU A 236 11.85 12.86 0.06
C LEU A 236 12.36 11.40 0.05
N THR A 237 13.43 11.09 0.79
CA THR A 237 13.93 9.70 0.92
C THR A 237 12.83 8.75 1.38
N ILE A 238 12.01 9.16 2.34
CA ILE A 238 10.91 8.32 2.87
C ILE A 238 9.76 8.21 1.86
N THR A 239 9.27 9.35 1.36
CA THR A 239 8.08 9.40 0.50
C THR A 239 8.30 8.75 -0.87
N SER A 240 9.50 8.88 -1.46
CA SER A 240 9.82 8.24 -2.76
C SER A 240 9.82 6.71 -2.70
N LEU A 241 10.21 6.11 -1.57
CA LEU A 241 10.12 4.66 -1.36
C LEU A 241 8.68 4.19 -1.09
N SER A 242 7.88 5.04 -0.46
CA SER A 242 6.55 4.67 0.04
C SER A 242 5.49 4.57 -1.05
N VAL A 243 5.60 5.36 -2.12
CA VAL A 243 4.59 5.40 -3.21
C VAL A 243 4.32 4.01 -3.79
N ARG A 244 5.35 3.35 -4.31
CA ARG A 244 5.18 2.07 -5.01
C ARG A 244 4.76 0.96 -4.05
N GLN A 245 5.21 1.02 -2.81
CA GLN A 245 4.85 0.04 -1.79
C GLN A 245 3.37 0.13 -1.43
N ALA A 246 2.85 1.33 -1.17
CA ALA A 246 1.44 1.52 -0.83
C ALA A 246 0.50 1.09 -1.97
N PHE A 247 0.80 1.51 -3.21
CA PHE A 247 -0.02 1.13 -4.37
C PHE A 247 0.14 -0.35 -4.76
N GLY A 248 1.32 -0.95 -4.51
CA GLY A 248 1.60 -2.35 -4.83
C GLY A 248 0.77 -3.36 -4.04
N ALA A 249 0.13 -2.95 -2.94
CA ALA A 249 -0.79 -3.77 -2.17
C ALA A 249 -2.24 -3.70 -2.65
N THR A 250 -2.53 -2.97 -3.73
CA THR A 250 -3.89 -2.69 -4.18
C THR A 250 -4.20 -3.23 -5.57
N GLN A 251 -5.47 -3.54 -5.83
CA GLN A 251 -5.95 -3.95 -7.15
C GLN A 251 -7.30 -3.30 -7.46
N LEU A 252 -7.37 -2.59 -8.59
CA LEU A 252 -8.61 -2.01 -9.12
C LEU A 252 -9.45 -3.10 -9.78
N CYS A 253 -10.69 -3.25 -9.31
CA CYS A 253 -11.63 -4.27 -9.75
C CYS A 253 -13.00 -3.67 -10.10
N GLY A 254 -13.86 -4.49 -10.71
CA GLY A 254 -15.23 -4.16 -11.05
C GLY A 254 -15.37 -3.63 -12.47
N THR A 255 -16.36 -2.75 -12.66
CA THR A 255 -16.66 -2.12 -13.95
C THR A 255 -16.48 -0.61 -13.87
N LYS A 256 -16.44 0.09 -15.00
CA LYS A 256 -16.46 1.57 -15.01
C LYS A 256 -17.64 2.19 -14.25
N ASN A 257 -18.77 1.48 -14.16
CA ASN A 257 -19.96 1.97 -13.47
C ASN A 257 -19.94 1.64 -11.97
N GLN A 258 -19.17 0.61 -11.58
CA GLN A 258 -19.04 0.12 -10.21
C GLN A 258 -17.61 -0.36 -10.02
N THR A 259 -16.72 0.56 -9.66
CA THR A 259 -15.30 0.30 -9.47
C THR A 259 -15.02 0.11 -7.98
N TYR A 260 -14.09 -0.78 -7.67
CA TYR A 260 -13.60 -1.02 -6.31
C TYR A 260 -12.07 -0.95 -6.29
N LEU A 261 -11.53 -0.56 -5.14
CA LEU A 261 -10.11 -0.75 -4.83
C LEU A 261 -10.02 -1.77 -3.69
N PHE A 262 -9.45 -2.94 -3.98
CA PHE A 262 -9.17 -3.92 -2.95
C PHE A 262 -7.73 -3.77 -2.48
N LEU A 263 -7.51 -3.93 -1.17
CA LEU A 263 -6.21 -3.81 -0.53
C LEU A 263 -5.89 -5.12 0.20
N LYS A 264 -4.67 -5.62 0.02
CA LYS A 264 -4.12 -6.74 0.78
C LYS A 264 -3.32 -6.25 1.98
N GLU A 265 -3.56 -6.85 3.14
CA GLU A 265 -2.68 -6.67 4.29
C GLU A 265 -1.43 -7.56 4.19
N ILE A 266 -0.41 -7.07 3.48
CA ILE A 266 0.83 -7.82 3.20
C ILE A 266 1.62 -8.08 4.49
N SER A 267 2.24 -9.26 4.63
CA SER A 267 3.16 -9.62 5.73
C SER A 267 2.58 -9.57 7.16
N SER A 268 1.28 -9.78 7.29
CA SER A 268 0.60 -10.21 8.52
C SER A 268 -0.22 -11.47 8.21
N ASP A 269 -1.55 -11.42 8.35
CA ASP A 269 -2.45 -12.55 8.11
C ASP A 269 -3.10 -12.51 6.71
N GLY A 270 -2.85 -11.45 5.92
CA GLY A 270 -3.26 -11.38 4.52
C GLY A 270 -4.72 -10.95 4.31
N ASN A 271 -5.36 -10.39 5.33
CA ASN A 271 -6.75 -9.94 5.29
C ASN A 271 -7.03 -8.91 4.20
N MET A 272 -8.30 -8.79 3.83
CA MET A 272 -8.79 -7.92 2.77
C MET A 272 -9.40 -6.64 3.28
N ASN A 273 -8.93 -5.50 2.78
CA ASN A 273 -9.43 -4.18 3.14
C ASN A 273 -9.52 -3.99 4.67
N THR A 274 -8.53 -4.50 5.41
CA THR A 274 -8.42 -4.32 6.86
C THR A 274 -8.46 -2.83 7.18
N VAL A 275 -9.43 -2.39 7.98
CA VAL A 275 -9.76 -0.98 8.18
C VAL A 275 -8.62 -0.24 8.87
N ASP A 276 -8.02 -0.85 9.89
CA ASP A 276 -6.86 -0.34 10.61
C ASP A 276 -5.54 -0.36 9.80
N VAL A 277 -5.54 -0.98 8.61
CA VAL A 277 -4.45 -0.95 7.63
C VAL A 277 -4.72 0.09 6.55
N VAL A 278 -5.98 0.22 6.13
CA VAL A 278 -6.43 1.31 5.25
C VAL A 278 -6.22 2.66 5.94
N PHE A 279 -6.39 2.74 7.27
CA PHE A 279 -6.20 3.96 8.04
C PHE A 279 -4.78 4.56 7.92
N PRO A 280 -3.69 3.88 8.27
CA PRO A 280 -2.36 4.41 8.02
C PRO A 280 -2.06 4.56 6.52
N ALA A 281 -2.70 3.81 5.62
CA ALA A 281 -2.53 3.99 4.17
C ALA A 281 -3.30 5.19 3.56
N TYR A 282 -4.36 5.70 4.19
CA TYR A 282 -5.23 6.71 3.56
C TYR A 282 -4.52 8.02 3.19
N PRO A 283 -3.46 8.50 3.89
CA PRO A 283 -2.83 9.77 3.55
C PRO A 283 -2.31 9.83 2.11
N ILE A 284 -1.70 8.74 1.61
CA ILE A 284 -1.24 8.72 0.22
C ILE A 284 -2.41 8.67 -0.76
N PHE A 285 -3.49 7.95 -0.46
CA PHE A 285 -4.68 7.94 -1.32
C PHE A 285 -5.31 9.33 -1.39
N LEU A 286 -5.46 10.01 -0.24
CA LEU A 286 -6.03 11.35 -0.16
C LEU A 286 -5.15 12.40 -0.87
N TYR A 287 -3.82 12.26 -0.77
CA TYR A 287 -2.86 13.11 -1.47
C TYR A 287 -2.90 12.89 -2.99
N ALA A 288 -2.91 11.64 -3.42
CA ALA A 288 -2.78 11.26 -4.83
C ALA A 288 -4.08 11.47 -5.62
N ASN A 289 -5.19 10.95 -5.10
CA ASN A 289 -6.54 11.10 -5.64
C ASN A 289 -7.57 10.68 -4.58
N PRO A 290 -8.37 11.62 -4.01
CA PRO A 290 -9.32 11.29 -2.94
C PRO A 290 -10.32 10.20 -3.33
N GLU A 291 -10.63 10.02 -4.62
CA GLU A 291 -11.53 8.95 -5.07
C GLU A 291 -11.00 7.55 -4.70
N LEU A 292 -9.68 7.35 -4.63
CA LEU A 292 -9.10 6.08 -4.20
C LEU A 292 -9.51 5.71 -2.76
N LEU A 293 -9.64 6.71 -1.87
CA LEU A 293 -10.10 6.48 -0.51
C LEU A 293 -11.56 6.02 -0.49
N LYS A 294 -12.44 6.64 -1.29
CA LYS A 294 -13.81 6.14 -1.44
C LYS A 294 -13.82 4.71 -1.99
N LEU A 295 -13.08 4.45 -3.06
CA LEU A 295 -13.06 3.13 -3.71
C LEU A 295 -12.60 2.00 -2.79
N VAL A 296 -11.69 2.25 -1.83
CA VAL A 296 -11.24 1.24 -0.85
C VAL A 296 -12.20 1.07 0.32
N LEU A 297 -12.97 2.11 0.68
CA LEU A 297 -13.97 2.05 1.74
C LEU A 297 -15.31 1.47 1.25
N THR A 298 -15.68 1.70 -0.02
CA THR A 298 -16.97 1.27 -0.59
C THR A 298 -17.30 -0.20 -0.33
N PRO A 299 -16.37 -1.17 -0.53
CA PRO A 299 -16.67 -2.58 -0.25
C PRO A 299 -17.10 -2.87 1.19
N LEU A 300 -16.56 -2.13 2.17
CA LEU A 300 -16.86 -2.29 3.61
C LEU A 300 -18.27 -1.77 3.90
N PHE A 301 -18.59 -0.57 3.41
CA PHE A 301 -19.93 0.00 3.50
C PHE A 301 -20.98 -0.91 2.87
N GLU A 302 -20.77 -1.30 1.60
CA GLU A 302 -21.73 -2.11 0.86
C GLU A 302 -22.03 -3.46 1.53
N ASN A 303 -21.02 -4.13 2.10
CA ASN A 303 -21.21 -5.39 2.81
C ASN A 303 -22.05 -5.18 4.08
N GLN A 304 -21.64 -4.25 4.95
CA GLN A 304 -22.28 -4.05 6.25
C GLN A 304 -23.69 -3.44 6.11
N GLU A 305 -23.90 -2.51 5.17
CA GLU A 305 -25.22 -1.92 4.89
C GLU A 305 -26.21 -2.94 4.30
N ALA A 306 -25.72 -3.96 3.60
CA ALA A 306 -26.53 -5.08 3.13
C ALA A 306 -26.93 -6.05 4.26
N GLY A 307 -26.52 -5.79 5.50
CA GLY A 307 -26.83 -6.62 6.66
C GLY A 307 -26.05 -7.93 6.70
N LYS A 308 -24.88 -7.97 6.06
CA LYS A 308 -24.01 -9.15 5.99
C LYS A 308 -23.11 -9.31 7.21
N TYR A 309 -23.08 -8.33 8.11
CA TYR A 309 -22.29 -8.35 9.33
C TYR A 309 -23.19 -8.14 10.56
N PRO A 310 -23.18 -9.04 11.55
CA PRO A 310 -24.17 -9.04 12.64
C PRO A 310 -23.84 -8.05 13.77
N ASN A 311 -22.58 -7.61 13.90
CA ASN A 311 -22.19 -6.71 14.97
C ASN A 311 -22.56 -5.25 14.64
N LYS A 312 -22.72 -4.44 15.70
CA LYS A 312 -23.15 -3.03 15.57
C LYS A 312 -21.99 -2.04 15.41
N TYR A 313 -20.75 -2.49 15.56
CA TYR A 313 -19.53 -1.73 15.30
C TYR A 313 -19.03 -1.99 13.87
N SER A 314 -18.04 -1.24 13.42
CA SER A 314 -17.40 -1.47 12.11
C SER A 314 -16.69 -2.82 12.11
N MET A 315 -16.80 -3.56 11.02
CA MET A 315 -15.97 -4.75 10.82
C MET A 315 -14.49 -4.38 10.72
N HIS A 316 -13.62 -5.30 11.10
CA HIS A 316 -12.16 -5.17 10.98
C HIS A 316 -11.70 -5.30 9.53
N ASP A 317 -12.18 -6.31 8.81
CA ASP A 317 -11.79 -6.60 7.44
C ASP A 317 -12.95 -7.22 6.66
N LEU A 318 -12.79 -7.34 5.34
CA LEU A 318 -13.75 -7.97 4.44
C LEU A 318 -13.46 -9.43 4.15
N GLY A 319 -12.49 -10.05 4.79
CA GLY A 319 -12.24 -11.48 4.64
C GLY A 319 -10.81 -11.86 5.03
N SER A 320 -10.69 -13.10 5.51
CA SER A 320 -9.51 -13.60 6.21
C SER A 320 -8.26 -13.87 5.36
N ALA A 321 -8.32 -13.65 4.04
CA ALA A 321 -7.19 -13.84 3.12
C ALA A 321 -7.49 -13.25 1.74
N TYR A 322 -6.56 -12.48 1.19
CA TYR A 322 -6.60 -12.05 -0.21
C TYR A 322 -6.57 -13.25 -1.17
N PRO A 323 -7.36 -13.26 -2.25
CA PRO A 323 -8.29 -12.23 -2.75
C PRO A 323 -9.77 -12.51 -2.37
N ASN A 324 -10.02 -13.02 -1.17
CA ASN A 324 -11.34 -13.46 -0.72
C ASN A 324 -12.01 -12.42 0.19
N ALA A 325 -12.67 -11.43 -0.40
CA ALA A 325 -13.48 -10.42 0.31
C ALA A 325 -14.85 -11.03 0.69
N THR A 326 -14.81 -12.09 1.48
CA THR A 326 -15.94 -12.98 1.75
C THR A 326 -16.81 -12.59 2.94
N GLY A 327 -16.48 -11.50 3.64
CA GLY A 327 -17.23 -10.99 4.78
C GLY A 327 -17.19 -11.90 6.02
N HIS A 328 -17.84 -11.43 7.09
CA HIS A 328 -17.91 -12.11 8.38
C HIS A 328 -19.37 -12.25 8.83
N SER A 329 -20.15 -13.04 8.09
CA SER A 329 -21.57 -13.24 8.39
C SER A 329 -21.84 -13.93 9.73
N ASP A 330 -20.82 -14.54 10.32
CA ASP A 330 -20.82 -15.07 11.68
C ASP A 330 -20.43 -14.03 12.75
N GLY A 331 -19.90 -12.87 12.33
CA GLY A 331 -19.44 -11.80 13.21
C GLY A 331 -18.12 -12.08 13.92
N ASN A 332 -17.32 -13.03 13.43
CA ASN A 332 -16.05 -13.45 14.05
C ASN A 332 -14.82 -12.90 13.32
N ASP A 333 -14.90 -11.64 12.89
CA ASP A 333 -13.72 -10.87 12.52
C ASP A 333 -12.84 -10.57 13.74
N GLU A 334 -11.65 -10.04 13.51
CA GLU A 334 -10.79 -9.61 14.60
C GLU A 334 -11.43 -8.46 15.39
N LYS A 335 -11.46 -8.58 16.71
CA LYS A 335 -12.28 -7.71 17.54
C LYS A 335 -11.55 -6.42 17.91
N MET A 336 -11.66 -5.41 17.04
CA MET A 336 -11.10 -4.05 17.25
C MET A 336 -12.18 -2.93 17.19
N PRO A 337 -13.34 -3.07 17.84
CA PRO A 337 -14.53 -2.27 17.54
C PRO A 337 -14.36 -0.75 17.75
N LEU A 338 -13.57 -0.31 18.74
CA LEU A 338 -13.31 1.12 18.97
C LEU A 338 -12.40 1.68 17.87
N GLU A 339 -11.33 0.95 17.54
CA GLU A 339 -10.37 1.29 16.48
C GLU A 339 -11.10 1.52 15.15
N GLU A 340 -11.86 0.51 14.71
CA GLU A 340 -12.46 0.50 13.37
C GLU A 340 -13.60 1.50 13.23
N CYS A 341 -14.41 1.68 14.28
CA CYS A 341 -15.44 2.72 14.26
C CYS A 341 -14.81 4.12 14.15
N GLY A 342 -13.71 4.36 14.86
CA GLY A 342 -12.96 5.62 14.80
C GLY A 342 -12.40 5.86 13.40
N ASP A 343 -11.74 4.84 12.86
CA ASP A 343 -11.08 4.91 11.55
C ASP A 343 -12.05 5.15 10.41
N MET A 344 -13.17 4.43 10.38
CA MET A 344 -14.20 4.63 9.35
C MET A 344 -14.80 6.04 9.40
N LEU A 345 -15.08 6.59 10.59
CA LEU A 345 -15.62 7.95 10.73
C LEU A 345 -14.61 9.02 10.30
N ILE A 346 -13.34 8.85 10.70
CA ILE A 346 -12.25 9.77 10.33
C ILE A 346 -12.04 9.75 8.81
N MET A 347 -11.87 8.57 8.22
CA MET A 347 -11.61 8.44 6.78
C MET A 347 -12.80 8.89 5.92
N SER A 348 -14.04 8.64 6.36
CA SER A 348 -15.24 9.11 5.65
C SER A 348 -15.30 10.63 5.60
N LEU A 349 -15.03 11.30 6.73
CA LEU A 349 -14.98 12.76 6.76
C LEU A 349 -13.80 13.31 5.95
N ALA A 350 -12.62 12.67 6.05
CA ALA A 350 -11.44 13.07 5.30
C ALA A 350 -11.69 13.02 3.78
N TYR A 351 -12.30 11.94 3.30
CA TYR A 351 -12.73 11.82 1.90
C TYR A 351 -13.67 12.95 1.51
N ALA A 352 -14.76 13.16 2.25
CA ALA A 352 -15.78 14.15 1.91
C ALA A 352 -15.23 15.58 1.92
N GLN A 353 -14.37 15.92 2.89
CA GLN A 353 -13.72 17.23 2.96
C GLN A 353 -12.78 17.48 1.77
N LYS A 354 -12.03 16.46 1.33
CA LYS A 354 -11.06 16.59 0.24
C LYS A 354 -11.72 16.58 -1.14
N SER A 355 -12.73 15.74 -1.33
CA SER A 355 -13.43 15.56 -2.61
C SER A 355 -14.55 16.57 -2.84
N GLY A 356 -15.16 17.07 -1.75
CA GLY A 356 -16.42 17.81 -1.80
C GLY A 356 -17.67 16.93 -1.96
N ASP A 357 -17.55 15.60 -1.91
CA ASP A 357 -18.66 14.65 -2.02
C ASP A 357 -19.39 14.49 -0.67
N SER A 358 -20.23 15.46 -0.31
CA SER A 358 -21.08 15.35 0.88
C SER A 358 -22.22 14.33 0.72
N ASP A 359 -22.56 13.92 -0.52
CA ASP A 359 -23.60 12.92 -0.76
C ASP A 359 -23.14 11.54 -0.30
N PHE A 360 -21.84 11.23 -0.42
CA PHE A 360 -21.25 10.04 0.22
C PHE A 360 -21.60 9.94 1.72
N LEU A 361 -21.46 11.04 2.47
CA LEU A 361 -21.81 11.07 3.88
C LEU A 361 -23.31 10.89 4.13
N ASN A 362 -24.16 11.49 3.29
CA ASN A 362 -25.61 11.32 3.39
C ASN A 362 -26.02 9.86 3.16
N ASN A 363 -25.44 9.21 2.15
CA ASN A 363 -25.75 7.84 1.78
C ASN A 363 -25.40 6.85 2.89
N HIS A 364 -24.27 7.07 3.59
CA HIS A 364 -23.77 6.18 4.63
C HIS A 364 -24.12 6.64 6.07
N TYR A 365 -24.93 7.71 6.22
CA TYR A 365 -25.18 8.35 7.51
C TYR A 365 -25.72 7.41 8.59
N ALA A 366 -26.63 6.50 8.21
CA ALA A 366 -27.25 5.58 9.15
C ALA A 366 -26.22 4.64 9.80
N LEU A 367 -25.27 4.14 9.02
CA LEU A 367 -24.22 3.24 9.50
C LEU A 367 -23.16 4.00 10.31
N LEU A 368 -22.74 5.17 9.84
CA LEU A 368 -21.83 6.07 10.57
C LEU A 368 -22.40 6.45 11.95
N LYS A 369 -23.70 6.73 12.03
CA LYS A 369 -24.41 6.99 13.29
C LYS A 369 -24.45 5.77 14.21
N GLN A 370 -24.61 4.57 13.66
CA GLN A 370 -24.57 3.32 14.43
C GLN A 370 -23.19 3.13 15.07
N TRP A 371 -22.11 3.26 14.30
CA TRP A 371 -20.74 3.15 14.80
C TRP A 371 -20.42 4.23 15.84
N THR A 372 -20.91 5.46 15.64
CA THR A 372 -20.77 6.53 16.63
C THR A 372 -21.44 6.18 17.96
N SER A 373 -22.54 5.44 17.94
CA SER A 373 -23.21 5.00 19.17
C SER A 373 -22.32 4.07 19.99
N TYR A 374 -21.58 3.16 19.33
CA TYR A 374 -20.55 2.35 20.00
C TYR A 374 -19.44 3.21 20.59
N LEU A 375 -18.92 4.18 19.83
CA LEU A 375 -17.87 5.08 20.31
C LEU A 375 -18.30 5.88 21.54
N VAL A 376 -19.55 6.38 21.58
CA VAL A 376 -20.07 7.11 22.76
C VAL A 376 -20.03 6.23 24.02
N GLU A 377 -20.31 4.94 23.90
CA GLU A 377 -20.31 4.00 25.02
C GLU A 377 -18.90 3.62 25.51
N ASP A 378 -17.93 3.47 24.59
CA ASP A 378 -16.64 2.83 24.90
C ASP A 378 -15.42 3.79 24.89
N SER A 379 -15.50 4.96 24.23
CA SER A 379 -14.30 5.79 23.96
C SER A 379 -13.65 6.40 25.20
N LEU A 380 -14.44 6.80 26.20
CA LEU A 380 -13.85 7.46 27.38
C LEU A 380 -13.04 6.47 28.22
N TYR A 381 -13.52 5.24 28.37
CA TYR A 381 -12.86 4.16 29.12
C TYR A 381 -12.77 2.90 28.25
N PRO A 382 -11.83 2.83 27.30
CA PRO A 382 -11.70 1.68 26.41
C PRO A 382 -11.59 0.39 27.21
N ALA A 383 -12.39 -0.61 26.83
CA ALA A 383 -12.29 -1.96 27.40
C ALA A 383 -10.89 -2.57 27.17
N ASN A 384 -10.61 -3.70 27.82
CA ASN A 384 -9.41 -4.47 27.52
C ASN A 384 -9.52 -5.11 26.12
N GLN A 385 -9.05 -4.36 25.12
CA GLN A 385 -9.06 -4.72 23.70
C GLN A 385 -7.69 -4.45 23.08
N ILE A 386 -7.46 -5.00 21.89
CA ILE A 386 -6.33 -4.63 21.04
C ILE A 386 -6.71 -3.39 20.21
N SER A 387 -5.69 -2.69 19.73
CA SER A 387 -5.78 -1.67 18.67
C SER A 387 -5.00 -2.20 17.45
N THR A 388 -4.82 -1.37 16.42
CA THR A 388 -3.90 -1.64 15.30
C THR A 388 -2.46 -2.00 15.72
N ASP A 389 -2.08 -1.71 16.96
CA ASP A 389 -0.83 -2.16 17.57
C ASP A 389 -1.02 -3.51 18.28
N ASP A 390 -1.76 -4.42 17.65
CA ASP A 390 -2.13 -5.76 18.13
C ASP A 390 -0.92 -6.60 18.55
N PHE A 391 0.19 -6.44 17.84
CA PHE A 391 1.50 -7.03 18.13
C PHE A 391 2.07 -6.61 19.50
N ALA A 392 1.57 -5.53 20.10
CA ALA A 392 1.92 -5.09 21.44
C ALA A 392 0.97 -5.65 22.52
N GLY A 393 -0.12 -6.31 22.12
CA GLY A 393 -1.10 -6.98 22.97
C GLY A 393 -2.20 -6.07 23.53
N SER A 394 -3.27 -6.71 24.05
CA SER A 394 -4.45 -6.02 24.57
C SER A 394 -4.14 -5.18 25.81
N LEU A 395 -4.80 -4.02 25.93
CA LEU A 395 -4.69 -3.17 27.11
C LEU A 395 -6.00 -2.41 27.35
N ALA A 396 -6.41 -2.29 28.62
CA ALA A 396 -7.54 -1.46 29.02
C ALA A 396 -7.13 0.00 29.16
N ASN A 397 -8.07 0.92 28.98
CA ASN A 397 -7.85 2.36 29.18
C ASN A 397 -6.67 2.92 28.38
N GLN A 398 -6.49 2.43 27.15
CA GLN A 398 -5.44 2.88 26.24
C GLN A 398 -5.65 4.35 25.88
N THR A 399 -4.67 5.20 26.21
CA THR A 399 -4.76 6.65 26.03
C THR A 399 -4.95 7.06 24.57
N ASN A 400 -4.16 6.48 23.67
CA ASN A 400 -4.18 6.82 22.25
C ASN A 400 -5.41 6.25 21.52
N LEU A 401 -5.90 5.08 21.93
CA LEU A 401 -7.14 4.48 21.42
C LEU A 401 -8.37 5.28 21.87
N ALA A 402 -8.44 5.66 23.15
CA ALA A 402 -9.49 6.54 23.65
C ALA A 402 -9.58 7.85 22.85
N LEU A 403 -8.42 8.44 22.55
CA LEU A 403 -8.34 9.66 21.75
C LEU A 403 -8.90 9.47 20.34
N LYS A 404 -8.59 8.34 19.67
CA LYS A 404 -9.18 8.00 18.35
C LYS A 404 -10.70 7.99 18.41
N GLY A 405 -11.28 7.31 19.41
CA GLY A 405 -12.72 7.27 19.58
C GLY A 405 -13.35 8.67 19.78
N MET A 406 -12.72 9.53 20.59
CA MET A 406 -13.17 10.92 20.80
C MET A 406 -13.10 11.75 19.52
N ILE A 407 -12.04 11.59 18.74
CA ILE A 407 -11.88 12.22 17.42
C ILE A 407 -12.96 11.71 16.46
N GLY A 408 -13.25 10.40 16.45
CA GLY A 408 -14.34 9.80 15.67
C GLY A 408 -15.71 10.38 16.01
N ILE A 409 -16.03 10.58 17.30
CA ILE A 409 -17.27 11.23 17.74
C ILE A 409 -17.35 12.68 17.24
N GLN A 410 -16.25 13.43 17.30
CA GLN A 410 -16.22 14.80 16.79
C GLN A 410 -16.27 14.85 15.26
N ALA A 411 -15.68 13.88 14.55
CA ALA A 411 -15.83 13.72 13.12
C ALA A 411 -17.31 13.48 12.76
N MET A 412 -18.01 12.61 13.50
CA MET A 412 -19.46 12.43 13.32
C MET A 412 -20.24 13.72 13.55
N ALA A 413 -19.85 14.55 14.53
CA ALA A 413 -20.49 15.84 14.74
C ALA A 413 -20.39 16.76 13.50
N VAL A 414 -19.24 16.75 12.82
CA VAL A 414 -19.04 17.49 11.57
C VAL A 414 -19.85 16.87 10.43
N ILE A 415 -19.83 15.54 10.29
CA ILE A 415 -20.64 14.80 9.31
C ILE A 415 -22.13 15.14 9.47
N ALA A 416 -22.65 15.06 10.69
CA ALA A 416 -24.04 15.39 11.02
C ALA A 416 -24.39 16.84 10.66
N ASN A 417 -23.48 17.79 10.90
CA ASN A 417 -23.73 19.17 10.52
C ASN A 417 -23.75 19.36 8.99
N GLN A 418 -22.84 18.71 8.25
CA GLN A 418 -22.78 18.80 6.78
C GLN A 418 -23.98 18.13 6.09
N THR A 419 -24.57 17.12 6.73
CA THR A 419 -25.72 16.35 6.23
C THR A 419 -27.08 16.85 6.74
N GLY A 420 -27.11 17.98 7.47
CA GLY A 420 -28.35 18.61 7.94
C GLY A 420 -28.93 18.05 9.26
N HIS A 421 -28.22 17.14 9.93
CA HIS A 421 -28.58 16.54 11.22
C HIS A 421 -28.06 17.37 12.41
N THR A 422 -28.48 18.63 12.51
CA THR A 422 -27.92 19.60 13.47
C THR A 422 -28.07 19.23 14.95
N ALA A 423 -29.12 18.48 15.32
CA ALA A 423 -29.31 17.99 16.68
C ALA A 423 -28.26 16.92 17.06
N ASP A 424 -27.99 15.98 16.15
CA ASP A 424 -26.93 14.97 16.31
C ASP A 424 -25.57 15.67 16.40
N ALA A 425 -25.32 16.66 15.53
CA ALA A 425 -24.08 17.44 15.53
C ALA A 425 -23.81 18.13 16.88
N ALA A 426 -24.82 18.81 17.43
CA ALA A 426 -24.69 19.47 18.73
C ALA A 426 -24.44 18.47 19.86
N ASN A 427 -25.15 17.34 19.86
CA ASN A 427 -24.99 16.29 20.86
C ASN A 427 -23.59 15.66 20.81
N TYR A 428 -23.15 15.18 19.64
CA TYR A 428 -21.85 14.53 19.50
C TYR A 428 -20.69 15.48 19.78
N SER A 429 -20.77 16.76 19.37
CA SER A 429 -19.72 17.73 19.72
C SER A 429 -19.68 18.01 21.22
N SER A 430 -20.83 18.03 21.91
CA SER A 430 -20.86 18.18 23.36
C SER A 430 -20.21 17.00 24.07
N ILE A 431 -20.50 15.77 23.63
CA ILE A 431 -19.91 14.55 24.20
C ILE A 431 -18.40 14.53 23.98
N ALA A 432 -17.93 14.77 22.76
CA ALA A 432 -16.49 14.74 22.44
C ALA A 432 -15.71 15.76 23.28
N LYS A 433 -16.23 16.98 23.45
CA LYS A 433 -15.59 18.04 24.27
C LYS A 433 -15.56 17.71 25.77
N ASP A 434 -16.63 17.11 26.28
CA ASP A 434 -16.66 16.63 27.67
C ASP A 434 -15.64 15.51 27.88
N TYR A 435 -15.60 14.54 26.97
CA TYR A 435 -14.65 13.42 27.01
C TYR A 435 -13.20 13.90 26.95
N ILE A 436 -12.88 14.89 26.12
CA ILE A 436 -11.51 15.43 26.00
C ILE A 436 -11.08 16.18 27.26
N THR A 437 -12.02 16.81 27.96
CA THR A 437 -11.77 17.43 29.26
C THR A 437 -11.39 16.36 30.28
N GLN A 438 -12.17 15.28 30.37
CA GLN A 438 -11.91 14.16 31.27
C GLN A 438 -10.64 13.38 30.89
N TRP A 439 -10.41 13.15 29.60
CA TRP A 439 -9.23 12.47 29.06
C TRP A 439 -7.93 13.17 29.47
N GLN A 440 -7.89 14.52 29.44
CA GLN A 440 -6.71 15.26 29.90
C GLN A 440 -6.38 15.03 31.38
N ASP A 441 -7.37 14.73 32.22
CA ASP A 441 -7.15 14.41 33.63
C ASP A 441 -6.71 12.96 33.85
N LEU A 442 -7.21 12.03 33.04
CA LEU A 442 -6.96 10.59 33.13
C LEU A 442 -5.62 10.17 32.48
N ALA A 443 -5.30 10.81 31.35
CA ALA A 443 -4.30 10.34 30.40
C ALA A 443 -2.99 11.11 30.46
N ILE A 444 -2.93 12.25 31.15
CA ILE A 444 -1.74 13.11 31.19
C ILE A 444 -1.04 12.98 32.54
N ALA A 445 0.23 12.57 32.50
CA ALA A 445 1.13 12.63 33.64
C ALA A 445 1.61 14.08 33.87
N LYS A 446 0.72 14.95 34.37
CA LYS A 446 0.96 16.41 34.51
C LYS A 446 2.18 16.76 35.37
N ASN A 447 2.51 15.90 36.33
CA ASN A 447 3.64 16.10 37.27
C ASN A 447 4.94 15.46 36.78
N ALA A 448 4.94 14.79 35.62
CA ALA A 448 6.17 14.31 35.01
C ALA A 448 7.00 15.48 34.46
N ASN A 449 8.30 15.24 34.22
CA ASN A 449 9.21 16.25 33.68
C ASN A 449 9.96 15.70 32.44
N PRO A 450 9.60 16.13 31.22
CA PRO A 450 8.46 16.99 30.89
C PRO A 450 7.11 16.27 31.09
N PRO A 451 5.99 17.02 31.21
CA PRO A 451 4.65 16.45 31.15
C PRO A 451 4.41 15.74 29.82
N ARG A 452 3.58 14.68 29.84
CA ARG A 452 3.31 13.83 28.66
C ARG A 452 2.03 13.03 28.83
N THR A 453 1.54 12.43 27.76
CA THR A 453 0.52 11.38 27.87
C THR A 453 1.11 10.06 28.37
N THR A 454 0.30 9.28 29.09
CA THR A 454 0.61 7.92 29.52
C THR A 454 0.18 6.92 28.44
N LEU A 455 0.71 5.68 28.48
CA LEU A 455 0.26 4.59 27.61
C LEU A 455 -1.19 4.18 27.95
N SER A 456 -1.46 4.03 29.25
CA SER A 456 -2.79 3.78 29.79
C SER A 456 -3.10 4.71 30.96
N TYR A 457 -4.37 4.95 31.21
CA TYR A 457 -4.78 5.90 32.25
C TYR A 457 -4.22 5.53 33.63
N GLY A 458 -3.78 6.56 34.36
CA GLY A 458 -3.27 6.43 35.73
C GLY A 458 -1.85 5.84 35.84
N ASP A 459 -1.29 5.21 34.80
CA ASP A 459 0.10 4.77 34.79
C ASP A 459 1.04 5.94 34.47
N THR A 460 1.32 6.76 35.48
CA THR A 460 2.16 7.96 35.34
C THR A 460 3.63 7.68 35.00
N ALA A 461 4.07 6.42 35.08
CA ALA A 461 5.42 6.03 34.67
C ALA A 461 5.50 5.78 33.16
N SER A 462 4.40 5.34 32.55
CA SER A 462 4.32 5.01 31.12
C SER A 462 4.31 6.23 30.18
N HIS A 463 4.45 5.95 28.89
CA HIS A 463 4.24 6.88 27.77
C HIS A 463 4.04 6.11 26.46
N GLY A 464 3.61 6.82 25.42
CA GLY A 464 3.55 6.31 24.04
C GLY A 464 3.45 7.43 23.01
N LEU A 465 3.64 7.06 21.74
CA LEU A 465 3.31 7.91 20.61
C LEU A 465 1.81 8.20 20.62
N LEU A 466 1.45 9.47 20.47
CA LEU A 466 0.06 9.90 20.44
C LEU A 466 -0.34 10.13 18.98
N TYR A 467 -0.10 9.12 18.14
CA TYR A 467 -0.21 9.28 16.69
C TYR A 467 -1.64 9.58 16.23
N ASN A 468 -2.68 9.17 16.98
CA ASN A 468 -4.08 9.43 16.59
C ASN A 468 -4.46 10.92 16.65
N ILE A 469 -3.69 11.75 17.37
CA ILE A 469 -3.89 13.20 17.39
C ILE A 469 -3.73 13.83 15.99
N PHE A 470 -3.04 13.14 15.07
CA PHE A 470 -2.95 13.50 13.67
C PHE A 470 -4.31 13.76 13.02
N ALA A 471 -5.30 12.92 13.30
CA ALA A 471 -6.62 13.00 12.67
C ALA A 471 -7.40 14.25 13.13
N ASP A 472 -7.21 14.73 14.37
CA ASP A 472 -7.81 15.99 14.84
C ASP A 472 -7.30 17.19 14.03
N ALA A 473 -5.99 17.23 13.77
CA ALA A 473 -5.35 18.27 12.97
C ALA A 473 -5.70 18.17 11.48
N GLN A 474 -5.61 16.97 10.89
CA GLN A 474 -5.88 16.74 9.46
C GLN A 474 -7.30 17.15 9.09
N LEU A 475 -8.29 16.80 9.92
CA LEU A 475 -9.70 17.12 9.71
C LEU A 475 -10.08 18.55 10.14
N GLY A 476 -9.16 19.27 10.80
CA GLY A 476 -9.40 20.61 11.33
C GLY A 476 -10.49 20.66 12.42
N LEU A 477 -10.62 19.61 13.23
CA LEU A 477 -11.71 19.49 14.21
C LEU A 477 -11.56 20.46 15.38
N ASN A 478 -10.31 20.84 15.71
CA ASN A 478 -9.98 21.69 16.86
C ASN A 478 -10.57 21.14 18.17
N LEU A 479 -10.58 19.81 18.31
CA LEU A 479 -11.09 19.12 19.49
C LEU A 479 -10.03 19.10 20.60
N VAL A 480 -8.81 18.72 20.23
CA VAL A 480 -7.72 18.55 21.20
C VAL A 480 -7.03 19.90 21.42
N PRO A 481 -6.83 20.34 22.69
CA PRO A 481 -6.19 21.63 22.94
C PRO A 481 -4.74 21.67 22.42
N GLN A 482 -4.33 22.81 21.86
CA GLN A 482 -2.96 23.02 21.34
C GLN A 482 -1.87 22.74 22.38
N SER A 483 -2.17 22.91 23.68
CA SER A 483 -1.24 22.57 24.76
C SER A 483 -0.84 21.09 24.78
N VAL A 484 -1.71 20.17 24.33
CA VAL A 484 -1.41 18.74 24.24
C VAL A 484 -0.42 18.46 23.11
N TYR A 485 -0.62 19.08 21.94
CA TYR A 485 0.32 19.00 20.81
C TYR A 485 1.71 19.50 21.21
N GLN A 486 1.78 20.68 21.84
CA GLN A 486 3.05 21.24 22.31
C GLN A 486 3.71 20.35 23.36
N MET A 487 2.94 19.88 24.34
CA MET A 487 3.43 18.98 25.39
C MET A 487 4.08 17.72 24.82
N GLN A 488 3.40 17.05 23.88
CA GLN A 488 3.94 15.84 23.25
C GLN A 488 5.17 16.16 22.39
N SER A 489 5.13 17.28 21.65
CA SER A 489 6.27 17.74 20.85
C SER A 489 7.51 18.01 21.71
N ASP A 490 7.34 18.53 22.94
CA ASP A 490 8.44 18.78 23.89
C ASP A 490 8.94 17.49 24.55
N PHE A 491 8.05 16.49 24.70
CA PHE A 491 8.39 15.21 25.30
C PHE A 491 9.18 14.28 24.37
N TYR A 492 8.80 14.15 23.09
CA TYR A 492 9.40 13.18 22.17
C TYR A 492 10.93 13.21 22.09
N PRO A 493 11.61 14.38 22.00
CA PRO A 493 13.08 14.43 21.96
C PRO A 493 13.77 13.85 23.20
N THR A 494 13.05 13.72 24.33
CA THR A 494 13.61 13.18 25.58
C THR A 494 13.68 11.65 25.62
N VAL A 495 12.96 10.98 24.71
CA VAL A 495 12.86 9.51 24.63
C VAL A 495 13.23 8.96 23.26
N ALA A 496 13.63 9.82 22.32
CA ALA A 496 14.11 9.41 21.01
C ALA A 496 15.40 8.60 21.12
N ASN A 497 15.44 7.48 20.38
CA ASN A 497 16.63 6.68 20.14
C ASN A 497 17.22 7.01 18.76
N LYS A 498 18.20 6.23 18.31
CA LYS A 498 18.91 6.48 17.05
C LYS A 498 18.01 6.53 15.81
N TYR A 499 16.99 5.67 15.77
CA TYR A 499 16.15 5.47 14.59
C TYR A 499 14.68 5.91 14.78
N GLY A 500 14.37 6.57 15.90
CA GLY A 500 13.02 7.07 16.17
C GLY A 500 12.67 7.01 17.65
N VAL A 501 11.41 7.32 17.96
CA VAL A 501 10.85 7.26 19.30
C VAL A 501 10.14 5.91 19.47
N PRO A 502 10.42 5.12 20.52
CA PRO A 502 9.69 3.89 20.78
C PRO A 502 8.18 4.13 20.81
N LEU A 503 7.41 3.19 20.22
CA LEU A 503 5.95 3.24 20.15
C LEU A 503 5.34 3.52 21.53
N ASP A 504 5.81 2.80 22.54
CA ASP A 504 5.46 3.00 23.94
C ASP A 504 6.50 2.38 24.89
N THR A 505 6.25 2.51 26.20
CA THR A 505 7.17 2.05 27.25
C THR A 505 7.36 0.54 27.37
N ARG A 506 6.56 -0.30 26.69
CA ARG A 506 6.67 -1.77 26.76
C ARG A 506 7.91 -2.27 26.02
N HIS A 507 8.34 -1.56 24.98
CA HIS A 507 9.35 -2.04 24.04
C HIS A 507 10.22 -0.91 23.48
N THR A 508 11.22 -1.28 22.68
CA THR A 508 12.12 -0.34 21.97
C THR A 508 11.81 -0.23 20.49
N TYR A 509 10.79 -0.94 19.98
CA TYR A 509 10.36 -0.84 18.59
C TYR A 509 9.43 0.34 18.35
N THR A 510 9.30 0.74 17.08
CA THR A 510 8.39 1.78 16.61
C THR A 510 7.78 1.39 15.26
N LYS A 511 6.85 2.21 14.76
CA LYS A 511 6.29 2.12 13.42
C LYS A 511 6.54 3.41 12.62
N GLY A 512 7.17 3.31 11.46
CA GLY A 512 7.58 4.45 10.63
C GLY A 512 6.41 5.34 10.16
N ASP A 513 5.24 4.75 9.91
CA ASP A 513 3.99 5.46 9.64
C ASP A 513 3.48 6.25 10.87
N TRP A 514 3.54 5.67 12.07
CA TRP A 514 3.20 6.37 13.31
C TRP A 514 4.17 7.50 13.65
N GLU A 515 5.46 7.32 13.38
CA GLU A 515 6.46 8.39 13.48
C GLU A 515 6.08 9.55 12.56
N CYS A 516 5.63 9.27 11.33
CA CYS A 516 5.20 10.30 10.38
C CYS A 516 3.90 10.99 10.80
N PHE A 517 2.95 10.28 11.42
CA PHE A 517 1.73 10.87 11.98
C PHE A 517 2.07 11.83 13.14
N ALA A 518 2.95 11.41 14.05
CA ALA A 518 3.44 12.26 15.13
C ALA A 518 4.23 13.46 14.58
N ALA A 519 5.05 13.26 13.56
CA ALA A 519 5.83 14.31 12.91
C ALA A 519 4.94 15.37 12.25
N ALA A 520 3.83 14.98 11.62
CA ALA A 520 2.92 15.87 10.91
C ALA A 520 2.33 16.97 11.79
N VAL A 521 2.14 16.69 13.08
CA VAL A 521 1.49 17.57 14.06
C VAL A 521 2.41 18.09 15.17
N SER A 522 3.69 17.76 15.09
CA SER A 522 4.72 18.23 16.02
C SER A 522 5.27 19.61 15.63
N SER A 523 5.98 20.26 16.56
CA SER A 523 6.76 21.47 16.23
C SER A 523 7.78 21.19 15.12
N VAL A 524 8.23 22.23 14.40
CA VAL A 524 9.18 22.09 13.29
C VAL A 524 10.45 21.33 13.70
N ASN A 525 10.98 21.58 14.90
CA ASN A 525 12.18 20.91 15.38
C ASN A 525 11.94 19.41 15.64
N THR A 526 10.84 19.07 16.30
CA THR A 526 10.49 17.68 16.60
C THR A 526 10.09 16.91 15.33
N ARG A 527 9.38 17.55 14.39
CA ARG A 527 9.12 17.00 13.05
C ARG A 527 10.43 16.68 12.32
N THR A 528 11.38 17.62 12.34
CA THR A 528 12.70 17.42 11.69
C THR A 528 13.44 16.23 12.30
N MET A 529 13.34 16.04 13.63
CA MET A 529 13.91 14.87 14.32
C MET A 529 13.31 13.56 13.80
N PHE A 530 11.99 13.39 13.86
CA PHE A 530 11.31 12.18 13.39
C PHE A 530 11.67 11.80 11.94
N ILE A 531 11.59 12.78 11.04
CA ILE A 531 11.91 12.59 9.62
C ILE A 531 13.37 12.19 9.42
N LYS A 532 14.29 12.84 10.14
CA LYS A 532 15.71 12.54 10.06
C LYS A 532 16.03 11.15 10.62
N ASP A 533 15.41 10.75 11.73
CA ASP A 533 15.68 9.47 12.38
C ASP A 533 15.21 8.30 11.49
N LEU A 534 14.03 8.41 10.87
CA LEU A 534 13.55 7.42 9.90
C LEU A 534 14.41 7.40 8.63
N ALA A 535 14.82 8.56 8.09
CA ALA A 535 15.75 8.61 6.96
C ALA A 535 17.13 8.02 7.31
N THR A 536 17.60 8.21 8.54
CA THR A 536 18.82 7.57 9.05
C THR A 536 18.66 6.05 9.07
N TRP A 537 17.52 5.55 9.55
CA TRP A 537 17.22 4.12 9.49
C TRP A 537 17.21 3.59 8.05
N ILE A 538 16.56 4.27 7.10
CA ILE A 538 16.53 3.84 5.69
C ILE A 538 17.96 3.70 5.12
N ASN A 539 18.87 4.60 5.48
CA ASN A 539 20.25 4.58 5.00
C ASN A 539 21.14 3.55 5.68
N GLU A 540 20.83 3.17 6.93
CA GLU A 540 21.69 2.34 7.77
C GLU A 540 21.08 0.97 8.13
N THR A 541 19.85 0.68 7.68
CA THR A 541 19.09 -0.50 8.09
C THR A 541 19.90 -1.78 7.85
N PRO A 542 19.98 -2.68 8.85
CA PRO A 542 20.68 -3.96 8.69
C PRO A 542 19.86 -4.99 7.91
N THR A 543 18.64 -4.64 7.51
CA THR A 543 17.71 -5.55 6.84
C THR A 543 17.92 -5.55 5.32
N ASN A 544 17.59 -6.66 4.66
CA ASN A 544 17.72 -6.84 3.21
C ASN A 544 16.35 -7.02 2.53
N ARG A 545 15.31 -6.42 3.11
CA ARG A 545 13.91 -6.56 2.68
C ARG A 545 13.35 -5.18 2.28
N PRO A 546 12.19 -5.12 1.58
CA PRO A 546 11.45 -3.89 1.37
C PRO A 546 11.25 -3.06 2.65
N LEU A 547 10.98 -1.77 2.48
CA LEU A 547 10.77 -0.80 3.58
C LEU A 547 9.74 -1.35 4.59
N THR A 548 10.18 -1.58 5.81
CA THR A 548 9.30 -2.02 6.91
C THR A 548 8.64 -0.81 7.56
N ASP A 549 7.41 -1.00 8.02
CA ASP A 549 6.78 -0.12 8.99
C ASP A 549 7.35 -0.37 10.39
N LEU A 550 7.55 -1.63 10.81
CA LEU A 550 7.96 -2.01 12.17
C LEU A 550 9.46 -2.30 12.29
N TYR A 551 10.16 -1.60 13.18
CA TYR A 551 11.59 -1.81 13.45
C TYR A 551 12.00 -1.38 14.87
N ASP A 552 13.12 -1.92 15.36
CA ASP A 552 13.71 -1.56 16.65
C ASP A 552 14.46 -0.22 16.58
N THR A 553 14.13 0.74 17.45
CA THR A 553 14.67 2.11 17.38
C THR A 553 16.14 2.24 17.78
N ILE A 554 16.75 1.18 18.35
CA ILE A 554 18.15 1.17 18.78
C ILE A 554 19.02 0.43 17.76
N SER A 555 18.64 -0.80 17.42
CA SER A 555 19.41 -1.68 16.52
C SER A 555 19.05 -1.51 15.04
N GLY A 556 17.85 -1.01 14.74
CA GLY A 556 17.31 -0.89 13.39
C GLY A 556 16.86 -2.23 12.79
N ASN A 557 17.01 -3.35 13.51
CA ASN A 557 16.56 -4.65 13.06
C ASN A 557 15.06 -4.84 13.36
N TYR A 558 14.48 -5.90 12.83
CA TYR A 558 13.12 -6.31 13.20
C TYR A 558 13.04 -6.66 14.69
N PRO A 559 11.92 -6.34 15.36
CA PRO A 559 11.57 -6.97 16.63
C PRO A 559 11.19 -8.45 16.40
N GLN A 560 10.38 -9.05 17.28
CA GLN A 560 9.96 -10.46 17.09
C GLN A 560 9.15 -10.65 15.80
N ASN A 561 8.34 -9.67 15.42
CA ASN A 561 7.54 -9.69 14.20
C ASN A 561 8.32 -9.10 13.02
N THR A 562 8.08 -9.63 11.82
CA THR A 562 8.76 -9.22 10.58
C THR A 562 7.74 -8.72 9.57
N PHE A 563 7.42 -7.42 9.63
CA PHE A 563 6.50 -6.79 8.67
C PHE A 563 7.26 -6.26 7.46
N ILE A 564 6.84 -6.66 6.26
CA ILE A 564 7.57 -6.36 5.03
C ILE A 564 6.59 -5.83 4.00
N ALA A 565 6.95 -4.74 3.33
CA ALA A 565 6.18 -4.20 2.21
C ALA A 565 4.72 -3.85 2.53
N ARG A 566 4.38 -3.60 3.80
CA ARG A 566 3.01 -3.24 4.21
C ARG A 566 2.57 -1.93 3.56
N PRO A 567 1.29 -1.80 3.15
CA PRO A 567 0.77 -0.57 2.57
C PRO A 567 0.65 0.58 3.56
N VAL A 568 0.69 0.29 4.86
CA VAL A 568 0.62 1.27 5.95
C VAL A 568 1.67 2.38 5.85
N ILE A 569 2.79 2.13 5.14
CA ILE A 569 3.82 3.16 4.88
C ILE A 569 3.31 4.31 4.01
N GLY A 570 2.13 4.17 3.39
CA GLY A 570 1.38 5.29 2.84
C GLY A 570 1.16 6.43 3.85
N GLY A 571 1.22 6.12 5.15
CA GLY A 571 1.14 7.08 6.25
C GLY A 571 2.31 8.05 6.32
N SER A 572 3.41 7.74 5.63
CA SER A 572 4.50 8.70 5.44
C SER A 572 4.06 9.99 4.75
N PHE A 573 2.90 10.01 4.06
CA PHE A 573 2.34 11.21 3.43
C PHE A 573 1.58 12.12 4.41
N ALA A 574 1.45 11.74 5.69
CA ALA A 574 0.74 12.53 6.70
C ALA A 574 1.17 14.00 6.76
N PRO A 575 2.48 14.35 6.79
CA PRO A 575 2.90 15.75 6.75
C PRO A 575 2.49 16.55 5.50
N LEU A 576 2.12 15.89 4.38
CA LEU A 576 1.64 16.58 3.17
C LEU A 576 0.14 16.88 3.18
N ILE A 577 -0.61 16.31 4.13
CA ILE A 577 -2.08 16.46 4.17
C ILE A 577 -2.59 17.16 5.44
N VAL A 578 -1.69 17.64 6.29
CA VAL A 578 -1.99 18.54 7.42
C VAL A 578 -1.70 19.98 6.98
N SER A 579 -2.64 20.88 7.27
CA SER A 579 -2.61 22.29 6.84
C SER A 579 -1.97 23.20 7.87
#